data_AF-A0A2J7QQH4-F1
#
_entry.id   AF-A0A2J7QQH4-F1
#
_cell.length_a   1.000
_cell.length_b   1.000
_cell.length_c   1.000
_cell.angle_alpha   90.00
_cell.angle_beta   90.00
_cell.angle_gamma   90.00
#
_symmetry.space_group_name_H-M   'P 1'
#
loop_
_entity.id
_entity.type
_entity.pdbx_description
1 polymer ?
#
loop_
_entity_poly.entity_id
_entity_poly.type
_entity_poly.pdbx_seq_one_letter_code
_entity_poly.pdbx_strand_id
1 'polypeptide(L)'
;MLNLDPIAGLLHMGYGLTHITVRGVSDSGWFLDRAPYSQDGHSLAPLDAVKKGIRLWQGQVPLECQACYPSEPWRCYFGYRAYPTLSSPLFVFQWLFDEAQMTADNVGAPVTKQQWDYIHQMGDSLRSSFHNVSAVFAPSCISHSVLTKKDWQSIKIDEISLPQALRCWEMSHPHQNGTLLRDAPLALKVARNMVRSGRVATEAPPSRRRKANGSNRGKKKKETRARLRRASASCSHHLIERCSWPQCNHSCPRLTNPFTGQEMDFIELLKSFGLDMMSVANALGIDIHTLNNMDHEELLNLLTQRA
;
A
#
# COMPACT_ATOMS: atom_id res chain seq x y z
N MET A 1 -9.28 -3.64 -8.66
CA MET A 1 -10.38 -2.66 -8.78
C MET A 1 -11.55 -3.18 -9.62
N LEU A 2 -11.32 -3.61 -10.87
CA LEU A 2 -12.38 -3.99 -11.83
C LEU A 2 -13.44 -4.98 -11.32
N ASN A 3 -13.07 -5.91 -10.44
CA ASN A 3 -13.96 -6.96 -9.95
C ASN A 3 -14.59 -6.66 -8.59
N LEU A 4 -14.27 -5.54 -7.95
CA LEU A 4 -14.70 -5.28 -6.58
C LEU A 4 -16.23 -5.19 -6.47
N ASP A 5 -16.85 -4.30 -7.24
CA ASP A 5 -18.31 -4.11 -7.26
C ASP A 5 -19.06 -5.30 -7.88
N PRO A 6 -18.58 -5.94 -8.97
CA PRO A 6 -19.17 -7.19 -9.45
C PRO A 6 -19.25 -8.29 -8.38
N ILE A 7 -18.22 -8.44 -7.54
CA ILE A 7 -18.24 -9.40 -6.41
C ILE A 7 -19.25 -8.98 -5.35
N ALA A 8 -19.34 -7.69 -5.02
CA ALA A 8 -20.34 -7.18 -4.09
C ALA A 8 -21.77 -7.44 -4.60
N GLY A 9 -22.03 -7.12 -5.87
CA GLY A 9 -23.31 -7.40 -6.53
C GLY A 9 -23.65 -8.88 -6.57
N LEU A 10 -22.68 -9.75 -6.89
CA LEU A 10 -22.87 -11.20 -6.89
C LEU A 10 -23.28 -11.72 -5.51
N LEU A 11 -22.60 -11.28 -4.44
CA LEU A 11 -22.90 -11.73 -3.07
C LEU A 11 -24.25 -11.18 -2.59
N HIS A 12 -24.52 -9.89 -2.78
CA HIS A 12 -25.68 -9.23 -2.21
C HIS A 12 -26.96 -9.45 -3.02
N MET A 13 -26.87 -9.27 -4.34
CA MET A 13 -28.03 -9.40 -5.24
C MET A 13 -28.16 -10.82 -5.80
N GLY A 14 -27.05 -11.46 -6.16
CA GLY A 14 -27.05 -12.81 -6.72
C GLY A 14 -27.36 -13.90 -5.71
N TYR A 15 -26.77 -13.82 -4.51
CA TYR A 15 -26.92 -14.84 -3.45
C TYR A 15 -27.70 -14.36 -2.22
N GLY A 16 -28.12 -13.10 -2.14
CA GLY A 16 -28.85 -12.56 -0.98
C GLY A 16 -28.00 -12.44 0.30
N LEU A 17 -26.67 -12.53 0.21
CA LEU A 17 -25.74 -12.54 1.35
C LEU A 17 -25.36 -11.11 1.79
N THR A 18 -26.36 -10.28 2.06
CA THR A 18 -26.18 -8.85 2.43
C THR A 18 -25.44 -8.63 3.76
N HIS A 19 -25.30 -9.67 4.58
CA HIS A 19 -24.52 -9.64 5.82
C HIS A 19 -22.99 -9.67 5.57
N ILE A 20 -22.54 -10.08 4.38
CA ILE A 20 -21.12 -10.11 4.03
C ILE A 20 -20.70 -8.70 3.59
N THR A 21 -19.75 -8.10 4.30
CA THR A 21 -19.19 -6.80 3.88
C THR A 21 -18.07 -7.03 2.87
N VAL A 22 -18.18 -6.43 1.67
CA VAL A 22 -17.14 -6.48 0.64
C VAL A 22 -16.30 -5.21 0.69
N ARG A 23 -14.98 -5.37 0.68
CA ARG A 23 -13.99 -4.29 0.63
C ARG A 23 -12.82 -4.73 -0.23
N GLY A 24 -12.13 -3.78 -0.85
CA GLY A 24 -10.96 -4.06 -1.69
C GLY A 24 -9.68 -3.48 -1.10
N VAL A 25 -8.57 -4.19 -1.28
CA VAL A 25 -7.23 -3.63 -1.16
C VAL A 25 -6.57 -3.78 -2.52
N SER A 26 -6.13 -2.67 -3.10
CA SER A 26 -5.35 -2.66 -4.34
C SER A 26 -3.89 -2.43 -3.99
N ASP A 27 -2.99 -3.29 -4.46
CA ASP A 27 -1.55 -3.16 -4.31
C ASP A 27 -0.91 -2.96 -5.68
N SER A 28 -0.27 -1.81 -5.87
CA SER A 28 0.51 -1.51 -7.09
C SER A 28 -0.30 -1.63 -8.39
N GLY A 29 -1.60 -1.35 -8.29
CA GLY A 29 -2.58 -1.51 -9.37
C GLY A 29 -3.12 -0.17 -9.91
N TRP A 30 -2.53 0.95 -9.51
CA TRP A 30 -2.96 2.29 -9.89
C TRP A 30 -1.98 2.90 -10.90
N PHE A 31 -2.30 2.73 -12.18
CA PHE A 31 -1.51 3.22 -13.30
C PHE A 31 -2.05 4.54 -13.85
N LEU A 32 -1.19 5.26 -14.57
CA LEU A 32 -1.53 6.45 -15.35
C LEU A 32 -1.39 6.16 -16.85
N ASP A 33 -2.37 6.60 -17.64
CA ASP A 33 -2.40 6.55 -19.12
C ASP A 33 -1.65 7.74 -19.73
N ARG A 34 -0.39 7.92 -19.33
CA ARG A 34 0.47 9.02 -19.81
C ARG A 34 1.20 8.63 -21.10
N ALA A 35 1.76 9.64 -21.78
CA ALA A 35 2.66 9.42 -22.89
C ALA A 35 4.00 8.90 -22.36
N PRO A 36 4.57 7.82 -22.94
CA PRO A 36 5.85 7.26 -22.51
C PRO A 36 6.99 8.27 -22.77
N TYR A 37 8.09 8.14 -22.02
CA TYR A 37 9.30 8.94 -22.18
C TYR A 37 9.93 8.77 -23.57
N SER A 38 10.14 7.52 -24.00
CA SER A 38 10.65 7.17 -25.34
C SER A 38 9.55 6.49 -26.17
N GLN A 39 9.47 6.86 -27.45
CA GLN A 39 8.59 6.21 -28.43
C GLN A 39 9.29 5.16 -29.30
N ASP A 40 10.40 4.58 -28.82
CA ASP A 40 11.09 3.51 -29.56
C ASP A 40 10.09 2.43 -30.00
N GLY A 41 9.89 2.30 -31.32
CA GLY A 41 8.76 1.63 -31.96
C GLY A 41 8.68 0.10 -31.78
N HIS A 42 9.43 -0.46 -30.83
CA HIS A 42 9.48 -1.89 -30.52
C HIS A 42 8.59 -2.27 -29.33
N SER A 43 8.25 -1.32 -28.44
CA SER A 43 7.39 -1.55 -27.29
C SER A 43 6.00 -0.94 -27.50
N LEU A 44 4.95 -1.73 -27.26
CA LEU A 44 3.59 -1.19 -27.25
C LEU A 44 3.46 -0.22 -26.08
N ALA A 45 3.09 1.04 -26.36
CA ALA A 45 2.75 1.98 -25.30
C ALA A 45 1.68 1.35 -24.38
N PRO A 46 1.69 1.60 -23.07
CA PRO A 46 0.78 0.97 -22.10
C PRO A 46 -0.68 1.18 -22.47
N LEU A 47 -0.97 2.38 -22.97
CA LEU A 47 -2.26 2.74 -23.53
C LEU A 47 -2.71 1.80 -24.67
N ASP A 48 -1.81 1.51 -25.60
CA ASP A 48 -2.08 0.61 -26.72
C ASP A 48 -2.20 -0.85 -26.27
N ALA A 49 -1.40 -1.24 -25.27
CA ALA A 49 -1.48 -2.57 -24.67
C ALA A 49 -2.85 -2.80 -24.03
N VAL A 50 -3.38 -1.85 -23.25
CA VAL A 50 -4.71 -1.96 -22.64
C VAL A 50 -5.82 -1.93 -23.72
N LYS A 51 -5.72 -1.03 -24.71
CA LYS A 51 -6.68 -0.95 -25.83
C LYS A 51 -6.75 -2.24 -26.64
N LYS A 52 -5.60 -2.88 -26.90
CA LYS A 52 -5.53 -4.18 -27.58
C LYS A 52 -6.00 -5.31 -26.66
N GLY A 53 -5.57 -5.29 -25.41
CA GLY A 53 -5.88 -6.30 -24.39
C GLY A 53 -7.37 -6.45 -24.16
N ILE A 54 -8.10 -5.35 -23.95
CA ILE A 54 -9.56 -5.42 -23.74
C ILE A 54 -10.30 -6.07 -24.92
N ARG A 55 -9.87 -5.80 -26.16
CA ARG A 55 -10.47 -6.41 -27.35
C ARG A 55 -10.11 -7.89 -27.47
N LEU A 56 -8.83 -8.21 -27.26
CA LEU A 56 -8.31 -9.57 -27.37
C LEU A 56 -8.94 -10.51 -26.33
N TRP A 57 -9.09 -10.03 -25.09
CA TRP A 57 -9.61 -10.81 -23.97
C TRP A 57 -11.12 -10.72 -23.81
N GLN A 58 -11.81 -9.98 -24.69
CA GLN A 58 -13.22 -9.62 -24.52
C GLN A 58 -13.50 -9.06 -23.11
N GLY A 59 -12.57 -8.23 -22.63
CA GLY A 59 -12.49 -7.76 -21.27
C GLY A 59 -13.74 -7.00 -20.85
N GLN A 60 -14.26 -7.33 -19.67
CA GLN A 60 -15.38 -6.65 -19.03
C GLN A 60 -14.85 -5.66 -18.01
N VAL A 61 -15.56 -4.54 -17.85
CA VAL A 61 -15.25 -3.49 -16.86
C VAL A 61 -16.53 -3.15 -16.08
N PRO A 62 -16.44 -2.51 -14.89
CA PRO A 62 -17.61 -2.11 -14.13
C PRO A 62 -18.59 -1.28 -14.97
N LEU A 63 -19.89 -1.61 -14.91
CA LEU A 63 -20.92 -0.98 -15.73
C LEU A 63 -20.98 0.54 -15.53
N GLU A 64 -20.89 1.00 -14.28
CA GLU A 64 -20.87 2.44 -13.96
C GLU A 64 -19.67 3.16 -14.60
N CYS A 65 -18.49 2.53 -14.63
CA CYS A 65 -17.34 3.10 -15.32
C CYS A 65 -17.48 3.05 -16.84
N GLN A 66 -18.03 1.96 -17.39
CA GLN A 66 -18.30 1.86 -18.82
C GLN A 66 -19.28 2.93 -19.29
N ALA A 67 -20.28 3.28 -18.47
CA ALA A 67 -21.23 4.34 -18.75
C ALA A 67 -20.55 5.71 -18.88
N CYS A 68 -19.46 5.96 -18.14
CA CYS A 68 -18.64 7.16 -18.29
C CYS A 68 -17.81 7.17 -19.59
N TYR A 69 -17.49 5.99 -20.14
CA TYR A 69 -16.63 5.84 -21.32
C TYR A 69 -17.20 4.86 -22.37
N PRO A 70 -18.37 5.11 -22.99
CA PRO A 70 -19.05 4.13 -23.82
C PRO A 70 -18.24 3.64 -25.02
N SER A 71 -17.47 4.53 -25.65
CA SER A 71 -16.60 4.23 -26.80
C SER A 71 -15.17 3.82 -26.41
N GLU A 72 -14.78 4.02 -25.15
CA GLU A 72 -13.42 3.83 -24.65
C GLU A 72 -13.37 3.08 -23.31
N PRO A 73 -14.00 1.89 -23.20
CA PRO A 73 -14.10 1.15 -21.93
C PRO A 73 -12.74 0.75 -21.34
N TRP A 74 -11.68 0.72 -22.16
CA TRP A 74 -10.29 0.51 -21.72
C TRP A 74 -9.86 1.53 -20.65
N ARG A 75 -10.47 2.74 -20.62
CA ARG A 75 -10.19 3.77 -19.61
C ARG A 75 -10.46 3.28 -18.19
N CYS A 76 -11.36 2.32 -18.01
CA CYS A 76 -11.69 1.75 -16.70
C CYS A 76 -10.59 0.87 -16.10
N TYR A 77 -9.54 0.54 -16.85
CA TYR A 77 -8.35 -0.13 -16.31
C TYR A 77 -7.43 0.82 -15.52
N PHE A 78 -7.64 2.13 -15.62
CA PHE A 78 -6.85 3.14 -14.90
C PHE A 78 -7.54 3.55 -13.61
N GLY A 79 -6.82 3.43 -12.49
CA GLY A 79 -7.39 3.57 -11.14
C GLY A 79 -8.12 4.89 -10.92
N TYR A 80 -7.51 6.01 -11.29
CA TYR A 80 -8.10 7.33 -11.09
C TYR A 80 -9.37 7.60 -11.92
N ARG A 81 -9.60 6.81 -12.99
CA ARG A 81 -10.81 6.88 -13.82
C ARG A 81 -11.92 5.98 -13.30
N ALA A 82 -11.58 4.80 -12.82
CA ALA A 82 -12.55 3.83 -12.30
C ALA A 82 -12.92 4.06 -10.83
N TYR A 83 -12.02 4.61 -10.02
CA TYR A 83 -12.24 4.82 -8.59
C TYR A 83 -13.50 5.65 -8.26
N PRO A 84 -13.78 6.78 -8.95
CA PRO A 84 -14.97 7.59 -8.66
C PRO A 84 -16.30 6.88 -8.89
N THR A 85 -16.30 5.76 -9.63
CA THR A 85 -17.51 4.99 -9.96
C THR A 85 -17.68 3.77 -9.05
N LEU A 86 -16.75 3.51 -8.12
CA LEU A 86 -16.84 2.39 -7.20
C LEU A 86 -17.81 2.68 -6.06
N SER A 87 -18.67 1.72 -5.77
CA SER A 87 -19.58 1.72 -4.62
C SER A 87 -18.98 1.06 -3.39
N SER A 88 -18.15 0.03 -3.58
CA SER A 88 -17.49 -0.67 -2.49
C SER A 88 -16.23 0.06 -2.00
N PRO A 89 -15.94 0.10 -0.69
CA PRO A 89 -14.74 0.74 -0.16
C PRO A 89 -13.45 0.08 -0.68
N LEU A 90 -12.50 0.91 -1.13
CA LEU A 90 -11.19 0.48 -1.61
C LEU A 90 -10.06 1.18 -0.86
N PHE A 91 -9.11 0.41 -0.32
CA PHE A 91 -7.82 0.91 0.14
C PHE A 91 -6.80 0.78 -0.99
N VAL A 92 -6.12 1.87 -1.33
CA VAL A 92 -5.11 1.90 -2.38
C VAL A 92 -3.72 1.94 -1.77
N PHE A 93 -2.92 0.92 -2.02
CA PHE A 93 -1.47 0.98 -1.84
C PHE A 93 -0.81 1.20 -3.20
N GLN A 94 0.05 2.21 -3.30
CA GLN A 94 0.76 2.50 -4.55
C GLN A 94 2.12 3.15 -4.30
N TRP A 95 3.19 2.59 -4.86
CA TRP A 95 4.49 3.26 -4.91
C TRP A 95 4.40 4.51 -5.80
N LEU A 96 4.85 5.68 -5.32
CA LEU A 96 4.87 6.89 -6.16
C LEU A 96 5.82 6.76 -7.35
N PHE A 97 6.82 5.88 -7.25
CA PHE A 97 7.77 5.56 -8.32
C PHE A 97 7.70 4.07 -8.63
N ASP A 98 6.51 3.60 -9.05
CA ASP A 98 6.28 2.19 -9.33
C ASP A 98 7.08 1.69 -10.54
N GLU A 99 7.85 0.62 -10.36
CA GLU A 99 8.72 0.07 -11.41
C GLU A 99 7.92 -0.42 -12.63
N ALA A 100 6.71 -0.93 -12.43
CA ALA A 100 5.87 -1.36 -13.54
C ALA A 100 5.35 -0.16 -14.34
N GLN A 101 4.99 0.96 -13.68
CA GLN A 101 4.64 2.21 -14.38
C GLN A 101 5.85 2.76 -15.15
N MET A 102 7.03 2.80 -14.52
CA MET A 102 8.27 3.25 -15.18
C MET A 102 8.59 2.41 -16.42
N THR A 103 8.48 1.08 -16.30
CA THR A 103 8.65 0.15 -17.42
C THR A 103 7.61 0.42 -18.51
N ALA A 104 6.35 0.65 -18.13
CA ALA A 104 5.28 1.00 -19.05
C ALA A 104 5.60 2.30 -19.82
N ASP A 105 6.13 3.30 -19.13
CA ASP A 105 6.48 4.60 -19.70
C ASP A 105 7.80 4.58 -20.49
N ASN A 106 8.38 3.41 -20.77
CA ASN A 106 9.69 3.25 -21.41
C ASN A 106 10.79 4.08 -20.73
N VAL A 107 10.73 4.20 -19.40
CA VAL A 107 11.77 4.84 -18.59
C VAL A 107 12.41 3.79 -17.68
N GLY A 108 13.68 3.48 -17.98
CA GLY A 108 14.49 2.59 -17.16
C GLY A 108 15.09 3.31 -15.95
N ALA A 109 16.16 2.74 -15.40
CA ALA A 109 17.02 3.46 -14.47
C ALA A 109 17.45 4.78 -15.15
N PRO A 110 17.18 5.95 -14.55
CA PRO A 110 17.43 7.21 -15.22
C PRO A 110 18.94 7.39 -15.39
N VAL A 111 19.42 7.65 -16.59
CA VAL A 111 20.86 7.93 -16.85
C VAL A 111 21.09 9.37 -17.30
N THR A 112 20.01 10.15 -17.45
CA THR A 112 20.03 11.54 -17.92
C THR A 112 19.10 12.42 -17.09
N LYS A 113 19.39 13.73 -17.05
CA LYS A 113 18.52 14.73 -16.42
C LYS A 113 17.08 14.71 -16.97
N GLN A 114 16.91 14.49 -18.26
CA GLN A 114 15.58 14.46 -18.89
C GLN A 114 14.73 13.27 -18.42
N GLN A 115 15.35 12.09 -18.28
CA GLN A 115 14.67 10.92 -17.69
C GLN A 115 14.29 11.20 -16.23
N TRP A 116 15.15 11.91 -15.50
CA TRP A 116 14.85 12.35 -14.14
C TRP A 116 13.67 13.29 -14.04
N ASP A 117 13.66 14.35 -14.84
CA ASP A 117 12.56 15.31 -14.88
C ASP A 117 11.22 14.57 -15.19
N TYR A 118 11.26 13.57 -16.06
CA TYR A 118 10.12 12.71 -16.35
C TYR A 118 9.68 11.87 -15.14
N ILE A 119 10.60 11.20 -14.46
CA ILE A 119 10.32 10.38 -13.26
C ILE A 119 9.73 11.25 -12.14
N HIS A 120 10.28 12.43 -11.88
CA HIS A 120 9.73 13.37 -10.91
C HIS A 120 8.30 13.76 -11.27
N GLN A 121 8.07 14.14 -12.53
CA GLN A 121 6.73 14.48 -13.01
C GLN A 121 5.77 13.28 -12.92
N MET A 122 6.26 12.05 -13.10
CA MET A 122 5.49 10.81 -12.90
C MET A 122 5.03 10.68 -11.45
N GLY A 123 5.95 10.80 -10.49
CA GLY A 123 5.62 10.78 -9.05
C GLY A 123 4.62 11.87 -8.66
N ASP A 124 4.78 13.09 -9.18
CA ASP A 124 3.86 14.21 -8.92
C ASP A 124 2.47 13.97 -9.50
N SER A 125 2.39 13.37 -10.69
CA SER A 125 1.11 13.02 -11.32
C SER A 125 0.39 11.91 -10.54
N LEU A 126 1.14 10.89 -10.08
CA LEU A 126 0.59 9.83 -9.23
C LEU A 126 0.06 10.43 -7.92
N ARG A 127 0.85 11.25 -7.23
CA ARG A 127 0.45 11.96 -6.01
C ARG A 127 -0.85 12.74 -6.22
N SER A 128 -0.92 13.52 -7.28
CA SER A 128 -2.09 14.36 -7.61
C SER A 128 -3.34 13.52 -7.87
N SER A 129 -3.18 12.33 -8.46
CA SER A 129 -4.31 11.44 -8.76
C SER A 129 -5.01 10.87 -7.51
N PHE A 130 -4.35 10.92 -6.33
CA PHE A 130 -4.91 10.43 -5.07
C PHE A 130 -5.70 11.46 -4.26
N HIS A 131 -5.81 12.71 -4.72
CA HIS A 131 -6.48 13.79 -3.95
C HIS A 131 -7.91 13.41 -3.51
N ASN A 132 -8.66 12.71 -4.38
CA ASN A 132 -10.03 12.31 -4.11
C ASN A 132 -10.17 10.84 -3.68
N VAL A 133 -9.07 10.17 -3.38
CA VAL A 133 -9.09 8.80 -2.85
C VAL A 133 -9.32 8.86 -1.35
N SER A 134 -10.23 8.02 -0.83
CA SER A 134 -10.63 8.06 0.59
C SER A 134 -9.62 7.36 1.51
N ALA A 135 -8.99 6.28 1.03
CA ALA A 135 -7.99 5.53 1.75
C ALA A 135 -6.83 5.16 0.82
N VAL A 136 -5.66 5.71 1.11
CA VAL A 136 -4.45 5.54 0.30
C VAL A 136 -3.22 5.46 1.20
N PHE A 137 -2.24 4.66 0.79
CA PHE A 137 -0.91 4.59 1.36
C PHE A 137 0.10 4.62 0.20
N ALA A 138 0.74 5.76 0.00
CA ALA A 138 1.58 6.02 -1.17
C ALA A 138 2.98 6.54 -0.80
N PRO A 139 3.94 5.64 -0.51
CA PRO A 139 5.30 6.02 -0.13
C PRO A 139 6.14 6.41 -1.36
N SER A 140 7.12 7.29 -1.14
CA SER A 140 8.07 7.75 -2.17
C SER A 140 9.24 6.79 -2.33
N CYS A 141 8.98 5.59 -2.84
CA CYS A 141 9.99 4.56 -3.09
C CYS A 141 9.91 4.05 -4.52
N ILE A 142 11.06 3.59 -5.04
CA ILE A 142 11.11 2.82 -6.28
C ILE A 142 10.94 1.35 -5.89
N SER A 143 9.81 0.77 -6.27
CA SER A 143 9.54 -0.65 -6.04
C SER A 143 8.30 -1.08 -6.82
N HIS A 144 7.97 -2.37 -6.76
CA HIS A 144 6.69 -2.88 -7.22
C HIS A 144 6.16 -3.98 -6.30
N SER A 145 4.84 -3.97 -6.05
CA SER A 145 4.14 -4.82 -5.08
C SER A 145 4.61 -4.64 -3.62
N VAL A 146 3.74 -4.86 -2.64
CA VAL A 146 4.11 -4.80 -1.22
C VAL A 146 3.54 -5.95 -0.40
N LEU A 147 2.30 -6.36 -0.64
CA LEU A 147 1.58 -7.29 0.25
C LEU A 147 2.14 -8.71 0.21
N THR A 148 2.93 -9.03 -0.82
CA THR A 148 3.62 -10.30 -0.99
C THR A 148 5.05 -10.30 -0.42
N LYS A 149 5.57 -9.14 -0.01
CA LYS A 149 6.94 -8.99 0.52
C LYS A 149 6.99 -9.31 2.02
N LYS A 150 8.14 -9.81 2.49
CA LYS A 150 8.31 -10.22 3.90
C LYS A 150 8.30 -9.02 4.86
N ASP A 151 8.83 -7.90 4.40
CA ASP A 151 9.06 -6.63 5.09
C ASP A 151 7.93 -5.61 4.87
N TRP A 152 6.78 -6.02 4.31
CA TRP A 152 5.63 -5.13 4.10
C TRP A 152 5.16 -4.42 5.38
N GLN A 153 5.44 -5.01 6.54
CA GLN A 153 5.09 -4.47 7.86
C GLN A 153 5.99 -3.31 8.31
N SER A 154 7.20 -3.18 7.76
CA SER A 154 8.14 -2.11 8.13
C SER A 154 7.96 -0.84 7.30
N ILE A 155 7.26 -0.90 6.17
CA ILE A 155 6.97 0.30 5.37
C ILE A 155 6.08 1.25 6.17
N LYS A 156 6.53 2.49 6.35
CA LYS A 156 5.81 3.56 7.05
C LYS A 156 5.90 4.88 6.31
N ILE A 157 4.90 5.74 6.48
CA ILE A 157 4.91 7.15 6.10
C ILE A 157 4.76 7.94 7.40
N ASP A 158 5.66 8.89 7.63
CA ASP A 158 5.89 9.46 8.97
C ASP A 158 6.05 8.32 10.01
N GLU A 159 5.20 8.28 11.03
CA GLU A 159 5.22 7.27 12.10
C GLU A 159 4.12 6.19 11.94
N ILE A 160 3.48 6.12 10.77
CA ILE A 160 2.35 5.20 10.53
C ILE A 160 2.76 4.15 9.50
N SER A 161 2.82 2.90 9.95
CA SER A 161 3.08 1.74 9.09
C SER A 161 1.86 1.34 8.25
N LEU A 162 2.09 0.65 7.13
CA LEU A 162 1.03 0.12 6.27
C LEU A 162 0.02 -0.76 7.04
N PRO A 163 0.42 -1.71 7.92
CA PRO A 163 -0.53 -2.46 8.73
C PRO A 163 -1.37 -1.58 9.67
N GLN A 164 -0.79 -0.52 10.24
CA GLN A 164 -1.53 0.43 11.09
C GLN A 164 -2.57 1.21 10.29
N ALA A 165 -2.22 1.66 9.08
CA ALA A 165 -3.13 2.37 8.18
C ALA A 165 -4.29 1.46 7.72
N LEU A 166 -4.00 0.22 7.32
CA LEU A 166 -5.02 -0.78 6.97
C LEU A 166 -5.95 -1.07 8.15
N ARG A 167 -5.38 -1.25 9.35
CA ARG A 167 -6.17 -1.46 10.57
C ARG A 167 -7.03 -0.25 10.89
N CYS A 168 -6.51 0.96 10.71
CA CYS A 168 -7.27 2.19 10.87
C CYS A 168 -8.47 2.24 9.91
N TRP A 169 -8.23 1.97 8.62
CA TRP A 169 -9.28 1.92 7.59
C TRP A 169 -10.34 0.85 7.85
N GLU A 170 -9.91 -0.31 8.34
CA GLU A 170 -10.82 -1.39 8.73
C GLU A 170 -11.79 -0.92 9.83
N MET A 171 -11.27 -0.20 10.83
CA MET A 171 -12.02 0.31 11.98
C MET A 171 -12.87 1.55 11.67
N SER A 172 -12.50 2.37 10.68
CA SER A 172 -13.27 3.57 10.27
C SER A 172 -14.58 3.23 9.56
N HIS A 173 -14.73 1.98 9.10
CA HIS A 173 -15.97 1.44 8.54
C HIS A 173 -16.56 0.39 9.50
N PRO A 174 -17.03 0.77 10.71
CA PRO A 174 -17.58 -0.21 11.63
C PRO A 174 -18.83 -0.86 11.04
N HIS A 175 -18.99 -2.17 11.25
CA HIS A 175 -20.20 -2.90 10.89
C HIS A 175 -21.43 -2.16 11.45
N GLN A 176 -22.38 -1.80 10.59
CA GLN A 176 -23.73 -1.49 11.05
C GLN A 176 -24.33 -2.81 11.57
N ASN A 177 -24.39 -2.95 12.90
CA ASN A 177 -25.12 -3.99 13.63
C ASN A 177 -24.72 -5.46 13.38
N GLY A 178 -23.42 -5.76 13.25
CA GLY A 178 -22.89 -7.12 13.40
C GLY A 178 -22.32 -7.33 14.80
N THR A 179 -22.88 -8.25 15.58
CA THR A 179 -22.23 -8.72 16.81
C THR A 179 -20.86 -9.29 16.41
N LEU A 180 -19.77 -8.72 16.92
CA LEU A 180 -18.41 -9.22 16.74
C LEU A 180 -18.34 -10.73 17.00
N LEU A 181 -18.42 -11.54 15.95
CA LEU A 181 -17.87 -12.89 15.98
C LEU A 181 -16.37 -12.69 16.10
N ARG A 182 -15.87 -12.85 17.33
CA ARG A 182 -14.45 -12.95 17.59
C ARG A 182 -13.95 -14.18 16.83
N ASP A 183 -13.33 -13.96 15.69
CA ASP A 183 -12.43 -14.90 15.05
C ASP A 183 -11.19 -15.05 15.93
N ALA A 184 -11.35 -15.81 17.01
CA ALA A 184 -10.22 -16.42 17.69
C ALA A 184 -9.81 -17.64 16.84
N PRO A 185 -8.55 -17.77 16.43
CA PRO A 185 -8.11 -18.93 15.65
C PRO A 185 -8.45 -20.22 16.40
N LEU A 186 -9.12 -21.15 15.70
CA LEU A 186 -9.58 -22.45 16.23
C LEU A 186 -8.44 -23.31 16.82
N ALA A 187 -7.18 -22.98 16.59
CA ALA A 187 -6.00 -23.71 17.07
C ALA A 187 -5.84 -23.71 18.61
N LEU A 188 -6.42 -22.77 19.36
CA LEU A 188 -6.22 -22.66 20.81
C LEU A 188 -7.28 -23.35 21.69
N LYS A 189 -8.36 -23.90 21.10
CA LYS A 189 -9.41 -24.61 21.86
C LYS A 189 -9.14 -26.11 22.00
N VAL A 190 -8.41 -26.72 21.07
CA VAL A 190 -8.09 -28.16 21.11
C VAL A 190 -7.05 -28.46 22.19
N ALA A 191 -6.05 -27.59 22.38
CA ALA A 191 -4.99 -27.76 23.38
C ALA A 191 -5.49 -27.74 24.85
N ARG A 192 -6.66 -27.13 25.13
CA ARG A 192 -7.23 -27.12 26.48
C ARG A 192 -8.04 -28.37 26.83
N ASN A 193 -8.55 -29.10 25.83
CA ASN A 193 -9.39 -30.27 26.08
C ASN A 193 -8.58 -31.56 26.27
N MET A 194 -7.33 -31.63 25.79
CA MET A 194 -6.47 -32.79 26.02
C MET A 194 -5.83 -32.83 27.42
N VAL A 195 -5.71 -31.70 28.11
CA VAL A 195 -5.11 -31.64 29.47
C VAL A 195 -6.11 -32.00 30.58
N ARG A 196 -7.40 -32.13 30.26
CA ARG A 196 -8.47 -32.35 31.26
C ARG A 196 -8.91 -33.82 31.41
N SER A 197 -8.37 -34.74 30.61
CA SER A 197 -8.77 -36.16 30.60
C SER A 197 -7.85 -37.09 31.41
N GLY A 198 -7.02 -36.56 32.31
CA GLY A 198 -6.16 -37.38 33.16
C GLY A 198 -6.08 -36.86 34.58
N ARG A 199 -7.10 -37.15 35.40
CA ARG A 199 -6.97 -37.26 36.87
C ARG A 199 -8.19 -37.94 37.47
N VAL A 200 -7.91 -39.08 38.09
CA VAL A 200 -8.82 -39.97 38.82
C VAL A 200 -9.43 -39.26 40.04
N ALA A 201 -10.67 -39.62 40.34
CA ALA A 201 -11.48 -39.11 41.44
C ALA A 201 -10.87 -39.44 42.82
N THR A 202 -10.89 -38.47 43.74
CA THR A 202 -11.13 -38.68 45.18
C THR A 202 -11.58 -37.37 45.83
N GLU A 203 -12.72 -37.47 46.52
CA GLU A 203 -13.22 -36.74 47.70
C GLU A 203 -13.34 -35.19 47.71
N ALA A 204 -14.58 -34.74 48.03
CA ALA A 204 -14.96 -33.36 48.38
C ALA A 204 -14.60 -33.05 49.86
N PRO A 205 -14.35 -31.78 50.25
CA PRO A 205 -15.43 -30.88 50.76
C PRO A 205 -15.09 -29.35 50.61
N PRO A 206 -15.74 -28.42 51.34
CA PRO A 206 -17.08 -27.90 51.09
C PRO A 206 -17.08 -26.41 50.67
N SER A 207 -18.29 -25.92 50.36
CA SER A 207 -18.60 -24.61 49.80
C SER A 207 -17.96 -23.40 50.50
N ARG A 208 -17.32 -22.53 49.71
CA ARG A 208 -17.16 -21.11 50.06
C ARG A 208 -17.86 -20.23 49.03
N ARG A 209 -18.95 -19.59 49.46
CA ARG A 209 -19.63 -18.49 48.76
C ARG A 209 -18.60 -17.45 48.33
N ARG A 210 -18.27 -17.38 47.04
CA ARG A 210 -17.53 -16.25 46.47
C ARG A 210 -18.51 -15.10 46.23
N LYS A 211 -18.46 -14.10 47.12
CA LYS A 211 -19.05 -12.78 46.92
C LYS A 211 -18.63 -12.24 45.55
N ALA A 212 -19.62 -11.88 44.74
CA ALA A 212 -19.43 -11.22 43.46
C ALA A 212 -18.73 -9.88 43.66
N ASN A 213 -17.50 -9.75 43.18
CA ASN A 213 -16.80 -8.47 43.14
C ASN A 213 -17.01 -7.82 41.76
N GLY A 214 -18.17 -7.20 41.59
CA GLY A 214 -18.65 -6.60 40.34
C GLY A 214 -18.00 -5.27 39.95
N SER A 215 -17.09 -4.71 40.77
CA SER A 215 -16.58 -3.35 40.57
C SER A 215 -15.39 -3.25 39.60
N ASN A 216 -14.66 -4.34 39.35
CA ASN A 216 -13.43 -4.32 38.53
C ASN A 216 -13.66 -4.55 37.03
N ARG A 217 -14.85 -5.01 36.64
CA ARG A 217 -15.20 -5.26 35.23
C ARG A 217 -15.48 -3.95 34.47
N GLY A 218 -16.01 -2.93 35.16
CA GLY A 218 -16.30 -1.61 34.59
C GLY A 218 -15.06 -0.75 34.35
N LYS A 219 -14.05 -0.82 35.24
CA LYS A 219 -12.77 -0.09 35.09
C LYS A 219 -11.95 -0.61 33.91
N LYS A 220 -11.78 -1.93 33.78
CA LYS A 220 -11.12 -2.55 32.60
C LYS A 220 -11.82 -2.18 31.29
N LYS A 221 -13.16 -2.20 31.25
CA LYS A 221 -13.94 -1.83 30.05
C LYS A 221 -13.78 -0.34 29.71
N LYS A 222 -13.73 0.56 30.70
CA LYS A 222 -13.47 1.99 30.51
C LYS A 222 -12.03 2.26 30.04
N GLU A 223 -11.03 1.57 30.57
CA GLU A 223 -9.63 1.68 30.11
C GLU A 223 -9.45 1.18 28.67
N THR A 224 -10.04 0.04 28.31
CA THR A 224 -10.01 -0.44 26.92
C THR A 224 -10.71 0.54 25.97
N ARG A 225 -11.84 1.13 26.39
CA ARG A 225 -12.57 2.11 25.60
C ARG A 225 -11.83 3.46 25.49
N ALA A 226 -11.11 3.87 26.54
CA ALA A 226 -10.24 5.05 26.52
C ALA A 226 -9.01 4.82 25.63
N ARG A 227 -8.42 3.61 25.65
CA ARG A 227 -7.30 3.22 24.78
C ARG A 227 -7.72 3.13 23.31
N LEU A 228 -8.93 2.63 23.03
CA LEU A 228 -9.55 2.65 21.69
C LEU A 228 -9.85 4.10 21.22
N ARG A 229 -10.34 4.97 22.11
CA ARG A 229 -10.55 6.40 21.80
C ARG A 229 -9.23 7.16 21.59
N ARG A 230 -8.16 6.80 22.30
CA ARG A 230 -6.83 7.40 22.12
C ARG A 230 -6.14 6.91 20.84
N ALA A 231 -6.35 5.65 20.46
CA ALA A 231 -5.93 5.11 19.16
C ALA A 231 -6.72 5.75 17.99
N SER A 232 -7.97 6.15 18.23
CA SER A 232 -8.79 6.90 17.27
C SER A 232 -8.33 8.34 17.04
N ALA A 233 -7.51 8.93 17.93
CA ALA A 233 -7.05 10.31 17.79
C ALA A 233 -5.85 10.46 16.82
N SER A 234 -5.24 9.34 16.38
CA SER A 234 -4.15 9.28 15.40
C SER A 234 -4.43 8.19 14.35
N CYS A 235 -5.69 8.04 13.96
CA CYS A 235 -6.10 7.05 12.96
C CYS A 235 -6.06 7.74 11.58
N SER A 236 -4.94 7.62 10.87
CA SER A 236 -4.84 8.03 9.46
C SER A 236 -4.76 6.81 8.54
N HIS A 237 -5.51 6.87 7.44
CA HIS A 237 -5.48 5.91 6.34
C HIS A 237 -5.41 6.61 4.98
N HIS A 238 -5.17 7.92 4.98
CA HIS A 238 -4.84 8.72 3.80
C HIS A 238 -3.44 9.27 4.03
N LEU A 239 -2.46 8.55 3.50
CA LEU A 239 -1.03 8.77 3.72
C LEU A 239 -0.36 8.79 2.35
N ILE A 240 0.11 9.96 1.95
CA ILE A 240 0.86 10.13 0.71
C ILE A 240 2.14 10.84 1.08
N GLU A 241 3.26 10.30 0.62
CA GLU A 241 4.56 10.86 0.92
C GLU A 241 4.71 12.28 0.35
N ARG A 242 5.29 13.16 1.16
CA ARG A 242 5.39 14.59 0.84
C ARG A 242 6.63 14.93 0.05
N CYS A 243 7.73 14.20 0.25
CA CYS A 243 8.94 14.40 -0.53
C CYS A 243 8.74 13.96 -2.00
N SER A 244 9.38 14.70 -2.91
CA SER A 244 9.27 14.53 -4.36
C SER A 244 10.40 13.67 -4.96
N TRP A 245 11.37 13.29 -4.13
CA TRP A 245 12.53 12.52 -4.56
C TRP A 245 12.27 11.01 -4.43
N PRO A 246 12.59 10.18 -5.44
CA PRO A 246 12.46 8.73 -5.27
C PRO A 246 13.38 8.24 -4.15
N GLN A 247 12.92 7.26 -3.36
CA GLN A 247 13.66 6.70 -2.23
C GLN A 247 13.91 7.68 -1.07
N CYS A 248 13.21 8.83 -1.00
CA CYS A 248 13.35 9.74 0.14
C CYS A 248 12.73 9.22 1.45
N ASN A 249 11.90 8.19 1.38
CA ASN A 249 11.32 7.59 2.58
C ASN A 249 12.29 6.58 3.19
N HIS A 250 12.66 6.75 4.46
CA HIS A 250 13.68 5.94 5.12
C HIS A 250 13.26 4.48 5.35
N SER A 251 11.98 4.16 5.13
CA SER A 251 11.44 2.80 5.24
C SER A 251 11.25 2.16 3.87
N CYS A 252 11.77 2.75 2.80
CA CYS A 252 11.77 2.13 1.51
C CYS A 252 12.55 0.81 1.51
N PRO A 253 12.10 -0.18 0.71
CA PRO A 253 12.87 -1.39 0.50
C PRO A 253 14.19 -1.04 -0.19
N ARG A 254 15.22 -1.82 0.09
CA ARG A 254 16.49 -1.72 -0.63
C ARG A 254 16.26 -1.94 -2.12
N LEU A 255 16.96 -1.16 -2.92
CA LEU A 255 16.95 -1.33 -4.36
C LEU A 255 17.69 -2.61 -4.73
N THR A 256 17.20 -3.28 -5.75
CA THR A 256 17.84 -4.46 -6.32
C THR A 256 18.16 -4.22 -7.78
N ASN A 257 19.34 -4.64 -8.20
CA ASN A 257 19.70 -4.65 -9.60
C ASN A 257 18.75 -5.60 -10.37
N PRO A 258 18.07 -5.15 -11.43
CA PRO A 258 17.07 -5.96 -12.14
C PRO A 258 17.68 -7.15 -12.91
N PHE A 259 18.98 -7.14 -13.19
CA PHE A 259 19.68 -8.20 -13.92
C PHE A 259 20.34 -9.23 -12.99
N THR A 260 20.90 -8.78 -11.85
CA THR A 260 21.62 -9.67 -10.93
C THR A 260 20.81 -10.04 -9.69
N GLY A 261 19.75 -9.29 -9.38
CA GLY A 261 18.98 -9.42 -8.14
C GLY A 261 19.75 -9.00 -6.88
N GLN A 262 20.97 -8.47 -7.02
CA GLN A 262 21.78 -8.02 -5.89
C GLN A 262 21.28 -6.68 -5.38
N GLU A 263 21.35 -6.49 -4.06
CA GLU A 263 21.05 -5.19 -3.44
C GLU A 263 22.04 -4.14 -3.95
N MET A 264 21.52 -2.98 -4.34
CA MET A 264 22.32 -1.83 -4.70
C MET A 264 22.34 -0.85 -3.53
N ASP A 265 23.54 -0.32 -3.27
CA ASP A 265 23.75 0.82 -2.39
C ASP A 265 23.12 2.08 -3.02
N PHE A 266 22.70 3.03 -2.19
CA PHE A 266 22.26 4.35 -2.61
C PHE A 266 23.31 5.11 -3.43
N ILE A 267 24.61 5.00 -3.15
CA ILE A 267 25.66 5.59 -3.99
C ILE A 267 25.70 4.91 -5.37
N GLU A 268 25.58 3.59 -5.40
CA GLU A 268 25.53 2.83 -6.65
C GLU A 268 24.28 3.20 -7.45
N LEU A 269 23.17 3.45 -6.76
CA LEU A 269 21.98 4.05 -7.33
C LEU A 269 22.28 5.46 -7.90
N LEU A 270 22.90 6.38 -7.15
CA LEU A 270 23.28 7.71 -7.65
C LEU A 270 24.21 7.62 -8.88
N LYS A 271 25.15 6.68 -8.89
CA LYS A 271 26.01 6.43 -10.05
C LYS A 271 25.22 5.86 -11.23
N SER A 272 24.29 4.94 -10.97
CA SER A 272 23.33 4.44 -11.97
C SER A 272 22.44 5.57 -12.50
N PHE A 273 22.28 6.63 -11.72
CA PHE A 273 21.54 7.84 -12.05
C PHE A 273 22.24 8.78 -13.04
N GLY A 274 23.40 8.37 -13.58
CA GLY A 274 24.25 9.20 -14.43
C GLY A 274 24.87 10.39 -13.70
N LEU A 275 24.76 10.42 -12.36
CA LEU A 275 25.39 11.45 -11.55
C LEU A 275 26.87 11.14 -11.47
N ASP A 276 27.68 12.02 -12.06
CA ASP A 276 29.10 12.04 -11.79
C ASP A 276 29.31 12.44 -10.34
N MET A 277 29.82 11.50 -9.53
CA MET A 277 30.00 11.72 -8.10
C MET A 277 31.04 12.80 -7.82
N MET A 278 31.95 13.11 -8.76
CA MET A 278 32.82 14.28 -8.66
C MET A 278 32.00 15.58 -8.78
N SER A 279 31.10 15.66 -9.76
CA SER A 279 30.19 16.79 -9.93
C SER A 279 29.25 16.95 -8.73
N VAL A 280 28.73 15.86 -8.17
CA VAL A 280 27.91 15.88 -6.94
C VAL A 280 28.72 16.35 -5.75
N ALA A 281 29.92 15.80 -5.53
CA ALA A 281 30.83 16.21 -4.46
C ALA A 281 31.16 17.72 -4.56
N ASN A 282 31.49 18.20 -5.76
CA ASN A 282 31.76 19.60 -6.04
C ASN A 282 30.55 20.50 -5.79
N ALA A 283 29.35 20.09 -6.22
CA ALA A 283 28.12 20.85 -5.99
C ALA A 283 27.73 20.91 -4.50
N LEU A 284 28.01 19.84 -3.76
CA LEU A 284 27.75 19.75 -2.33
C LEU A 284 28.85 20.42 -1.48
N GLY A 285 30.03 20.67 -2.07
CA GLY A 285 31.17 21.28 -1.38
C GLY A 285 31.89 20.30 -0.44
N ILE A 286 31.82 19.01 -0.74
CA ILE A 286 32.41 17.91 0.05
C ILE A 286 33.41 17.15 -0.82
N ASP A 287 34.41 16.51 -0.21
CA ASP A 287 35.36 15.70 -0.96
C ASP A 287 34.74 14.36 -1.38
N ILE A 288 35.23 13.80 -2.48
CA ILE A 288 34.68 12.57 -3.06
C ILE A 288 34.91 11.33 -2.20
N HIS A 289 35.94 11.30 -1.35
CA HIS A 289 36.16 10.17 -0.45
C HIS A 289 35.14 10.19 0.69
N THR A 290 34.86 11.36 1.25
CA THR A 290 33.79 11.56 2.23
C THR A 290 32.44 11.20 1.61
N LEU A 291 32.12 11.71 0.40
CA LEU A 291 30.86 11.38 -0.28
C LEU A 291 30.67 9.87 -0.51
N ASN A 292 31.73 9.14 -0.92
CA ASN A 292 31.62 7.68 -1.13
C ASN A 292 31.55 6.86 0.16
N ASN A 293 31.92 7.44 1.30
CA ASN A 293 31.87 6.77 2.61
C ASN A 293 30.66 7.17 3.44
N MET A 294 29.86 8.15 2.98
CA MET A 294 28.63 8.56 3.65
C MET A 294 27.62 7.42 3.62
N ASP A 295 26.84 7.31 4.70
CA ASP A 295 25.72 6.38 4.73
C ASP A 295 24.49 6.93 3.98
N HIS A 296 23.49 6.07 3.83
CA HIS A 296 22.27 6.40 3.12
C HIS A 296 21.53 7.62 3.68
N GLU A 297 21.51 7.79 5.02
CA GLU A 297 20.79 8.90 5.66
C GLU A 297 21.53 10.23 5.42
N GLU A 298 22.85 10.24 5.50
CA GLU A 298 23.67 11.43 5.23
C GLU A 298 23.48 11.92 3.79
N LEU A 299 23.49 10.99 2.83
CA LEU A 299 23.32 11.29 1.40
C LEU A 299 21.91 11.81 1.08
N LEU A 300 20.88 11.15 1.62
CA LEU A 300 19.50 11.58 1.41
C LEU A 300 19.26 12.97 1.99
N ASN A 301 19.76 13.26 3.19
CA ASN A 301 19.66 14.58 3.79
C ASN A 301 20.29 15.65 2.89
N LEU A 302 21.46 15.39 2.31
CA LEU A 302 22.12 16.33 1.42
C LEU A 302 21.35 16.61 0.12
N LEU A 303 20.71 15.58 -0.44
CA LEU A 303 19.93 15.69 -1.68
C LEU A 303 18.55 16.31 -1.48
N THR A 304 17.94 16.08 -0.31
CA THR A 304 16.56 16.54 0.00
C THR A 304 16.53 17.92 0.65
N GLN A 305 17.60 18.38 1.30
CA GLN A 305 17.65 19.69 1.96
C GLN A 305 17.94 20.88 1.02
N ARG A 306 18.31 20.62 -0.25
CA ARG A 306 18.66 21.66 -1.23
C ARG A 306 17.65 21.82 -2.39
N ALA A 307 16.49 21.18 -2.31
CA ALA A 307 15.41 21.31 -3.29
C ALA A 307 14.29 22.23 -2.78
#